data_AF-A0A975D9L9-F1
#
_entry.id   AF-A0A975D9L9-F1
#
_cell.length_a   1.000
_cell.length_b   1.000
_cell.length_c   1.000
_cell.angle_alpha   90.00
_cell.angle_beta   90.00
_cell.angle_gamma   90.00
#
_symmetry.space_group_name_H-M   'P 1'
#
loop_
_entity.id
_entity.type
_entity.pdbx_description
1 polymer ?
#
loop_
_entity_poly.entity_id
_entity_poly.type
_entity_poly.pdbx_seq_one_letter_code
_entity_poly.pdbx_strand_id
1 'polypeptide(L)'
;MKRFIWTGGNVKDRKRSELEKLLSDPATSFWLKAALRSALTRDPLDAERDAGTLYLVLRCRAEQALTGEVTPMQACPHVRGNVRADRDG
;
A
#
# COMPACT_ATOMS: atom_id res chain seq x y z
N MET A 1 23.21 -5.38 43.49
CA MET A 1 22.63 -6.10 42.34
C MET A 1 21.75 -5.15 41.52
N LYS A 2 22.12 -4.79 40.29
CA LYS A 2 21.27 -3.96 39.41
C LYS A 2 20.34 -4.87 38.62
N ARG A 3 19.04 -4.77 38.92
CA ARG A 3 17.97 -5.51 38.25
C ARG A 3 17.85 -4.97 36.83
N PHE A 4 18.33 -5.73 35.86
CA PHE A 4 18.27 -5.40 34.44
C PHE A 4 16.79 -5.35 34.04
N ILE A 5 16.25 -4.14 33.85
CA ILE A 5 14.90 -3.98 33.29
C ILE A 5 15.04 -4.25 31.78
N TRP A 6 14.61 -5.43 31.35
CA TRP A 6 14.49 -5.78 29.95
C TRP A 6 13.38 -4.93 29.33
N THR A 7 13.73 -3.86 28.62
CA THR A 7 12.82 -3.11 27.72
C THR A 7 12.90 -3.70 26.32
N GLY A 8 12.63 -5.00 26.18
CA GLY A 8 12.51 -5.64 24.88
C GLY A 8 11.16 -5.35 24.25
N GLY A 9 10.93 -4.11 23.81
CA GLY A 9 9.79 -3.78 22.97
C GLY A 9 9.91 -4.51 21.63
N ASN A 10 9.12 -5.56 21.44
CA ASN A 10 9.12 -6.37 20.24
C ASN A 10 8.69 -5.50 19.04
N VAL A 11 9.51 -5.40 18.00
CA VAL A 11 9.24 -4.59 16.80
C VAL A 11 7.91 -4.98 16.13
N LYS A 12 7.46 -6.23 16.30
CA LYS A 12 6.15 -6.71 15.82
C LYS A 12 4.98 -5.98 16.49
N ASP A 13 5.09 -5.64 17.78
CA ASP A 13 4.03 -4.96 18.53
C ASP A 13 3.85 -3.51 18.06
N ARG A 14 4.93 -2.86 17.63
CA ARG A 14 4.90 -1.48 17.14
C ARG A 14 4.24 -1.33 15.76
N LYS A 15 4.47 -2.27 14.83
CA LYS A 15 3.79 -2.23 13.51
C LYS A 15 2.29 -2.48 13.64
N ARG A 16 1.90 -3.38 14.54
CA ARG A 16 0.48 -3.63 14.85
C ARG A 16 -0.19 -2.38 15.43
N SER A 17 0.53 -1.63 16.28
CA SER A 17 -0.04 -0.41 16.88
C SER A 17 -0.29 0.72 15.88
N GLU A 18 0.55 0.92 14.87
CA GLU A 18 0.30 1.93 13.82
C GLU A 18 -0.89 1.57 12.93
N LEU A 19 -1.07 0.28 12.62
CA LEU A 19 -2.23 -0.20 11.87
C LEU A 19 -3.53 -0.02 12.66
N GLU A 20 -3.52 -0.35 13.96
CA GLU A 20 -4.66 -0.16 14.86
C GLU A 20 -5.03 1.32 15.00
N LYS A 21 -4.05 2.22 15.06
CA LYS A 21 -4.28 3.67 15.04
C LYS A 21 -5.01 4.11 13.76
N LEU A 22 -4.56 3.67 12.59
CA LEU A 22 -5.25 4.00 11.32
C LEU A 22 -6.68 3.45 11.26
N LEU A 23 -6.89 2.24 11.77
CA LEU A 23 -8.22 1.61 11.77
C LEU A 23 -9.20 2.27 12.75
N SER A 24 -8.69 2.79 13.87
CA SER A 24 -9.48 3.47 14.91
C SER A 24 -9.67 4.96 14.66
N ASP A 25 -8.79 5.60 13.90
CA ASP A 25 -8.85 7.03 13.62
C ASP A 25 -10.10 7.40 12.81
N PRO A 26 -11.04 8.22 13.33
CA PRO A 26 -12.24 8.64 12.62
C PRO A 26 -11.96 9.48 11.36
N ALA A 27 -10.79 10.14 11.28
CA ALA A 27 -10.40 10.91 10.10
C ALA A 27 -9.92 10.02 8.95
N THR A 28 -9.56 8.76 9.22
CA THR A 28 -9.18 7.81 8.19
C THR A 28 -10.41 7.38 7.39
N SER A 29 -10.32 7.47 6.06
CA SER A 29 -11.46 7.19 5.17
C SER A 29 -11.96 5.74 5.30
N PHE A 30 -13.28 5.55 5.15
CA PHE A 30 -13.90 4.23 5.20
C PHE A 30 -13.30 3.26 4.17
N TRP A 31 -13.01 3.76 2.96
CA TRP A 31 -12.38 2.96 1.91
C TRP A 31 -10.99 2.46 2.33
N LEU A 32 -10.15 3.33 2.90
CA LEU A 32 -8.81 2.94 3.33
C LEU A 32 -8.85 1.93 4.48
N LYS A 33 -9.78 2.10 5.44
CA LYS A 33 -10.00 1.12 6.51
C LYS A 33 -10.41 -0.26 5.95
N ALA A 34 -11.31 -0.28 4.98
CA ALA A 34 -11.73 -1.52 4.34
C ALA A 34 -10.58 -2.20 3.57
N ALA A 35 -9.80 -1.42 2.80
CA ALA A 35 -8.63 -1.92 2.09
C ALA A 35 -7.58 -2.50 3.05
N LEU A 36 -7.28 -1.82 4.16
CA LEU A 36 -6.36 -2.30 5.19
C LEU A 36 -6.86 -3.59 5.84
N ARG A 37 -8.14 -3.68 6.20
CA ARG A 37 -8.72 -4.90 6.78
C ARG A 37 -8.62 -6.09 5.82
N SER A 38 -8.86 -5.87 4.53
CA SER A 38 -8.70 -6.90 3.51
C SER A 38 -7.23 -7.32 3.36
N ALA A 39 -6.30 -6.36 3.30
CA ALA A 39 -4.86 -6.62 3.17
C ALA A 39 -4.31 -7.46 4.35
N LEU A 40 -4.78 -7.22 5.57
CA LEU A 40 -4.33 -7.95 6.77
C LEU A 40 -4.68 -9.44 6.79
N THR A 41 -5.61 -9.88 5.94
CA THR A 41 -5.97 -11.30 5.80
C THR A 41 -5.14 -12.05 4.74
N ARG A 42 -4.24 -11.35 4.05
CA ARG A 42 -3.47 -11.89 2.92
C ARG A 42 -2.00 -12.09 3.30
N ASP A 43 -1.26 -12.79 2.43
CA ASP A 43 0.19 -12.82 2.51
C ASP A 43 0.74 -11.38 2.44
N PRO A 44 1.66 -10.98 3.33
CA PRO A 44 2.14 -9.61 3.41
C PRO A 44 2.93 -9.16 2.18
N LEU A 45 3.57 -10.06 1.43
CA LEU A 45 4.28 -9.72 0.20
C LEU A 45 3.30 -9.46 -0.95
N ASP A 46 2.23 -10.25 -1.04
CA ASP A 46 1.18 -10.03 -2.03
C ASP A 46 0.39 -8.76 -1.73
N ALA A 47 0.05 -8.51 -0.46
CA ALA A 47 -0.66 -7.31 -0.05
C ALA A 47 0.14 -6.02 -0.36
N GLU A 48 1.46 -6.05 -0.18
CA GLU A 48 2.34 -4.93 -0.51
C GLU A 48 2.40 -4.67 -2.01
N ARG A 49 2.56 -5.72 -2.82
CA ARG A 49 2.56 -5.62 -4.29
C ARG A 49 1.25 -5.09 -4.85
N ASP A 50 0.13 -5.56 -4.32
CA ASP A 50 -1.20 -5.11 -4.73
C ASP A 50 -1.42 -3.64 -4.35
N ALA A 51 -0.98 -3.22 -3.15
CA ALA A 51 -1.03 -1.83 -2.74
C ALA A 51 -0.18 -0.92 -3.64
N GLY A 52 1.02 -1.37 -4.05
CA GLY A 52 1.85 -0.67 -5.02
C GLY A 52 1.15 -0.50 -6.37
N THR A 53 0.53 -1.58 -6.88
CA THR A 53 -0.25 -1.55 -8.13
C THR A 53 -1.43 -0.59 -8.03
N LEU A 54 -2.18 -0.64 -6.93
CA LEU A 54 -3.31 0.24 -6.66
C LEU A 54 -2.88 1.72 -6.61
N TYR A 55 -1.77 2.02 -5.95
CA TYR A 55 -1.22 3.38 -5.92
C TYR A 55 -0.93 3.92 -7.32
N LEU A 56 -0.29 3.11 -8.17
CA LEU A 56 0.05 3.51 -9.54
C LEU A 56 -1.20 3.81 -10.38
N VAL A 57 -2.24 2.97 -10.26
CA VAL A 57 -3.52 3.15 -10.96
C VAL A 57 -4.22 4.42 -10.47
N LEU A 58 -4.33 4.62 -9.15
CA LEU A 58 -4.98 5.79 -8.57
C LEU A 58 -4.24 7.08 -8.93
N ARG A 59 -2.91 7.05 -8.93
CA ARG A 59 -2.08 8.19 -9.33
C ARG A 59 -2.30 8.56 -10.79
N CYS A 60 -2.20 7.59 -11.70
CA CYS A 60 -2.46 7.78 -13.13
C CYS A 60 -3.85 8.40 -13.35
N ARG A 61 -4.87 7.89 -12.64
CA ARG A 61 -6.24 8.41 -12.73
C ARG A 61 -6.38 9.84 -12.17
N ALA A 62 -5.67 10.17 -11.09
CA ALA A 62 -5.64 11.52 -10.54
C ALA A 62 -4.96 12.51 -11.49
N GLU A 63 -3.85 12.12 -12.11
CA GLU A 63 -3.15 12.92 -13.13
C GLU A 63 -4.08 13.22 -14.32
N GLN A 64 -4.79 12.22 -14.84
CA GLN A 64 -5.79 12.40 -15.91
C GLN A 64 -6.93 13.34 -15.52
N ALA A 65 -7.43 13.24 -14.28
CA ALA A 65 -8.49 14.11 -13.79
C ALA A 65 -8.05 15.58 -13.69
N LEU A 66 -6.75 15.82 -13.48
CA LEU A 66 -6.18 17.17 -13.40
C LEU A 66 -5.85 17.76 -14.78
N THR A 67 -5.37 16.95 -15.73
CA THR A 67 -4.99 17.43 -17.07
C THR A 67 -6.17 17.46 -18.05
N GLY A 68 -7.24 16.72 -17.77
CA GLY A 68 -8.37 16.55 -18.69
C GLY A 68 -8.05 15.66 -19.89
N GLU A 69 -6.87 15.03 -19.92
CA GLU A 69 -6.48 14.11 -20.99
C GLU A 69 -6.96 12.69 -20.70
N VAL A 70 -7.63 12.08 -21.68
CA VAL A 70 -7.98 10.65 -21.63
C VAL A 70 -6.77 9.85 -22.10
N THR A 71 -5.73 9.77 -21.28
CA THR A 71 -4.60 8.88 -21.58
C THR A 71 -5.01 7.44 -21.25
N PRO A 72 -4.90 6.47 -22.18
CA PRO A 72 -5.18 5.08 -21.85
C PRO A 72 -4.25 4.62 -20.72
N MET A 73 -4.78 3.82 -19.78
CA MET A 73 -4.04 3.40 -18.56
C MET A 73 -2.69 2.71 -18.87
N GLN A 74 -2.54 2.16 -20.08
CA GLN A 74 -1.30 1.57 -20.63
C GLN A 74 -0.21 2.58 -20.99
N ALA A 75 -0.54 3.85 -21.20
CA ALA A 75 0.42 4.92 -21.48
C ALA A 75 1.01 5.54 -20.22
N CYS A 76 0.42 5.30 -19.04
CA CYS A 76 0.91 5.80 -17.76
C CYS A 76 2.31 5.24 -17.47
N PRO A 77 3.36 6.08 -17.41
CA PRO A 77 4.76 5.65 -17.48
C PRO A 77 5.18 4.74 -16.31
N HIS A 78 4.49 4.81 -15.18
CA HIS A 78 4.83 4.06 -13.96
C HIS A 78 4.17 2.68 -13.86
N VAL A 79 3.19 2.34 -14.71
CA VAL A 79 2.58 0.97 -14.76
C VAL A 79 3.43 0.02 -15.62
N ARG A 80 4.33 0.56 -16.45
CA ARG A 80 5.12 -0.17 -17.46
C ARG A 80 6.19 -1.10 -16.87
N GLY A 81 6.51 -0.98 -15.57
CA GLY A 81 7.61 -1.70 -14.92
C GLY A 81 7.39 -3.19 -14.63
N ASN A 82 6.15 -3.69 -14.71
CA ASN A 82 5.83 -5.09 -14.35
C ASN A 82 5.45 -5.99 -15.53
N VAL A 83 5.35 -5.45 -16.74
CA VAL A 83 5.19 -6.28 -17.94
C VAL A 83 6.60 -6.60 -18.42
N ARG A 84 7.10 -7.79 -18.05
CA ARG A 84 8.24 -8.37 -18.76
C ARG A 84 7.89 -8.29 -20.24
N ALA A 85 8.67 -7.51 -20.98
CA ALA A 85 8.65 -7.59 -22.41
C ALA A 85 9.07 -9.03 -22.75
N ASP A 86 8.10 -9.90 -23.01
CA ASP A 86 8.29 -10.98 -23.96
C ASP A 86 8.60 -10.28 -25.28
N ARG A 87 9.90 -10.01 -25.49
CA ARG A 87 10.42 -9.82 -26.83
C ARG A 87 10.53 -11.21 -27.41
N ASP A 88 9.71 -11.47 -28.42
CA ASP A 88 9.95 -12.50 -29.41
C ASP A 88 11.44 -12.54 -29.81
N GLY A 89 11.96 -13.77 -29.80
CA GLY A 89 13.24 -14.18 -30.34
C GLY A 89 13.22 -15.68 -30.52
#